data_AF-A0ABC9IK53-F1
#
_entry.id   AF-A0ABC9IK53-F1
#
_cell.length_a   1.000
_cell.length_b   1.000
_cell.length_c   1.000
_cell.angle_alpha   90.00
_cell.angle_beta   90.00
_cell.angle_gamma   90.00
#
_symmetry.space_group_name_H-M   'P 1'
#
loop_
_entity.id
_entity.type
_entity.pdbx_description
1 polymer ?
#
loop_
_entity_poly.entity_id
_entity_poly.type
_entity_poly.pdbx_seq_one_letter_code
_entity_poly.pdbx_strand_id
1 'polypeptide(L)' 'MGKLTDADSDALRVMPADWFRPHSLYINRPEYRCERLHAAGVLDTRVIGEYPDLVRQYRKKESQHG' A
#
# COMPACT_ATOMS: atom_id res chain seq x y z
N MET A 1 -5.74 7.58 -14.66
CA MET A 1 -4.58 7.04 -13.92
C MET A 1 -3.58 8.15 -13.70
N GLY A 2 -3.45 8.64 -12.46
CA GLY A 2 -2.49 9.69 -12.13
C GLY A 2 -1.08 9.11 -12.11
N LYS A 3 -0.11 9.82 -12.69
CA LYS A 3 1.31 9.46 -12.58
C LYS A 3 1.69 9.35 -11.10
N LEU A 4 2.44 8.30 -10.76
CA LEU A 4 3.09 8.20 -9.46
C LEU A 4 4.01 9.40 -9.28
N THR A 5 3.94 10.02 -8.10
CA THR A 5 4.84 11.11 -7.72
C THR A 5 6.13 10.54 -7.13
N ASP A 6 7.18 11.35 -7.03
CA ASP A 6 8.43 10.92 -6.37
C ASP A 6 8.18 10.46 -4.93
N ALA A 7 7.25 11.12 -4.24
CA ALA A 7 6.81 10.72 -2.91
C ALA A 7 6.16 9.33 -2.89
N ASP A 8 5.36 8.99 -3.91
CA ASP A 8 4.76 7.66 -4.05
C ASP A 8 5.86 6.60 -4.27
N SER A 9 6.87 6.90 -5.11
CA SER A 9 8.03 6.03 -5.34
C SER A 9 8.90 5.83 -4.10
N ASP A 10 9.17 6.88 -3.33
CA ASP A 10 9.94 6.78 -2.09
C ASP A 10 9.18 6.00 -1.01
N ALA A 11 7.85 6.15 -0.95
CA ALA A 11 7.04 5.34 -0.06
C ALA A 11 7.11 3.85 -0.43
N LEU A 12 7.02 3.51 -1.72
CA LEU A 12 7.14 2.11 -2.17
C LEU A 12 8.49 1.48 -1.78
N ARG A 13 9.58 2.26 -1.77
CA ARG A 13 10.91 1.78 -1.38
C ARG A 13 10.99 1.37 0.08
N VAL A 14 10.32 2.10 0.97
CA VAL A 14 10.33 1.82 2.43
C VAL A 14 9.22 0.87 2.87
N MET A 15 8.26 0.57 2.00
CA MET A 15 7.16 -0.35 2.29
C MET A 15 7.67 -1.80 2.42
N PRO A 16 7.14 -2.58 3.38
CA PRO A 16 7.41 -4.01 3.51
C PRO A 16 7.08 -4.79 2.23
N ALA A 17 7.80 -5.89 2.01
CA ALA A 17 7.52 -6.79 0.89
C ALA A 17 6.24 -7.61 1.11
N ASP A 18 6.01 -8.06 2.34
CA ASP A 18 4.82 -8.81 2.74
C ASP A 18 3.67 -7.89 3.19
N TRP A 19 2.52 -8.46 3.53
CA TRP A 19 1.33 -7.76 3.98
C TRP A 19 1.59 -6.89 5.21
N PHE A 20 1.29 -5.59 5.10
CA PHE A 20 1.47 -4.61 6.16
C PHE A 20 0.21 -3.77 6.37
N ARG A 21 0.12 -3.10 7.52
CA ARG A 21 -0.94 -2.12 7.81
C ARG A 21 -0.43 -0.72 7.46
N PRO A 22 -1.22 0.20 6.89
CA PRO A 22 -0.74 1.54 6.59
C PRO A 22 -0.13 2.24 7.81
N HIS A 23 -0.76 2.12 8.98
CA HIS A 23 -0.28 2.73 10.22
C HIS A 23 1.08 2.21 10.71
N SER A 24 1.59 1.09 10.19
CA SER A 24 2.94 0.64 10.51
C SER A 24 4.03 1.34 9.68
N LEU A 25 3.65 2.21 8.74
CA LEU A 25 4.59 2.96 7.90
C LEU A 25 4.92 4.32 8.50
N TYR A 26 6.21 4.63 8.61
CA TYR A 26 6.71 5.95 9.00
C TYR A 26 6.77 6.90 7.80
N ILE A 27 5.63 7.12 7.14
CA ILE A 27 5.49 8.03 5.99
C ILE A 27 4.34 9.02 6.21
N ASN A 28 4.37 10.15 5.52
CA ASN A 28 3.30 11.13 5.62
C ASN A 28 2.01 10.62 4.95
N ARG A 29 0.91 10.60 5.72
CA ARG A 29 -0.43 10.12 5.32
C ARG A 29 -0.41 8.70 4.73
N PRO A 30 -0.04 7.68 5.52
CA PRO A 30 0.20 6.34 5.00
C PRO A 30 -1.05 5.70 4.37
N GLU A 31 -2.23 5.87 4.98
CA GLU A 31 -3.48 5.35 4.43
C GLU A 31 -3.79 5.92 3.05
N TYR A 32 -3.80 7.25 2.93
CA TYR A 32 -4.01 7.94 1.65
C TYR A 32 -3.00 7.50 0.58
N ARG A 33 -1.73 7.32 0.98
CA ARG A 33 -0.68 6.92 0.04
C ARG A 33 -0.86 5.46 -0.40
N CYS A 34 -1.20 4.55 0.51
CA CYS A 34 -1.54 3.17 0.18
C CYS A 34 -2.77 3.08 -0.75
N GLU A 35 -3.79 3.90 -0.53
CA GLU A 35 -4.97 3.98 -1.42
C GLU A 35 -4.60 4.46 -2.83
N ARG A 36 -3.79 5.52 -2.93
CA ARG A 36 -3.27 6.01 -4.22
C ARG A 36 -2.47 4.94 -4.95
N LEU A 37 -1.55 4.27 -4.26
CA LEU A 37 -0.70 3.23 -4.82
C LEU A 37 -1.51 1.99 -5.23
N HIS A 38 -2.53 1.63 -4.47
CA HIS A 38 -3.49 0.60 -4.87
C HIS A 38 -4.27 1.02 -6.13
N ALA A 39 -4.78 2.26 -6.19
CA ALA A 39 -5.47 2.79 -7.36
C ALA A 39 -4.56 2.91 -8.61
N ALA A 40 -3.25 3.09 -8.40
CA ALA A 40 -2.24 3.06 -9.45
C ALA A 40 -1.85 1.63 -9.87
N GLY A 41 -2.39 0.60 -9.22
CA GLY A 41 -2.18 -0.80 -9.56
C GLY A 41 -0.84 -1.36 -9.11
N VAL A 42 -0.14 -0.73 -8.15
CA VAL A 42 1.15 -1.20 -7.64
C VAL A 42 1.08 -1.89 -6.28
N LEU A 43 -0.05 -1.77 -5.57
CA LEU A 43 -0.34 -2.54 -4.35
C LEU A 43 -1.54 -3.46 -4.56
N ASP A 44 -1.53 -4.59 -3.87
CA ASP A 44 -2.71 -5.38 -3.54
C ASP A 44 -3.28 -4.92 -2.19
N THR A 45 -4.59 -5.11 -2.00
CA THR A 45 -5.27 -4.88 -0.72
C THR A 45 -6.06 -6.11 -0.30
N ARG A 46 -6.15 -6.34 1.01
CA ARG A 46 -7.08 -7.32 1.61
C ARG A 46 -7.62 -6.80 2.93
N VAL A 47 -8.77 -7.31 3.34
CA VAL A 47 -9.33 -7.08 4.68
C VAL A 47 -9.23 -8.38 5.46
N ILE A 48 -8.70 -8.32 6.67
CA ILE A 48 -8.57 -9.45 7.59
C ILE A 48 -9.23 -9.14 8.93
N GLY A 49 -9.46 -10.17 9.73
CA GLY A 49 -10.09 -10.06 11.04
C GLY A 49 -11.59 -10.36 11.00
N GLU A 50 -12.23 -10.18 12.14
CA GLU A 50 -13.67 -10.33 12.32
C GLU A 50 -14.23 -9.01 12.83
N TYR A 51 -15.52 -8.75 12.60
CA TYR A 51 -16.17 -7.55 13.11
C TYR A 51 -16.17 -7.57 14.65
N PRO A 52 -15.80 -6.47 15.34
CA PRO A 52 -15.51 -5.12 14.83
C PRO A 52 -14.03 -4.86 14.45
N ASP A 53 -13.13 -5.80 14.71
CA ASP A 53 -11.67 -5.69 14.52
C ASP A 53 -11.19 -5.96 13.08
N LEU A 54 -11.93 -5.45 12.09
CA LEU A 54 -11.53 -5.56 10.69
C LEU A 54 -10.35 -4.62 10.40
N VAL A 55 -9.31 -5.16 9.76
CA VAL A 55 -8.11 -4.39 9.39
C VAL A 55 -7.80 -4.54 7.92
N ARG A 56 -7.53 -3.41 7.26
CA ARG A 56 -7.04 -3.39 5.88
C ARG A 56 -5.52 -3.53 5.85
N GLN A 57 -5.05 -4.50 5.07
CA GLN A 57 -3.63 -4.71 4.79
C GLN A 57 -3.34 -4.49 3.32
N TYR A 58 -2.10 -4.07 3.05
CA TYR A 58 -1.58 -3.84 1.73
C TYR A 58 -0.31 -4.65 1.52
N ARG A 59 -0.03 -5.01 0.27
CA ARG A 59 1.22 -5.66 -0.13
C ARG A 59 1.67 -5.12 -1.48
N LYS A 60 2.98 -4.99 -1.70
CA LYS A 60 3.51 -4.65 -3.02
C LYS A 60 3.12 -5.74 -4.02
N LYS A 61 2.60 -5.36 -5.17
CA LYS A 61 2.49 -6.31 -6.27
C LYS A 61 3.90 -6.62 -6.74
N GLU A 62 4.18 -7.90 -6.93
CA GLU A 62 5.35 -8.28 -7.72
C GLU A 62 5.17 -7.63 -9.09
N SER A 63 6.16 -6.84 -9.51
CA SER A 63 6.14 -6.28 -10.86
C SER A 63 6.00 -7.45 -11.82
N GLN A 64 4.84 -7.55 -12.48
CA GLN A 64 4.68 -8.44 -13.62
C GLN A 64 5.60 -7.88 -14.71
N HIS A 65 6.85 -8.31 -14.71
CA HIS A 65 7.74 -8.18 -15.83
C HIS A 65 7.29 -9.24 -16.83
N GLY A 66 6.31 -8.87 -17.65
CA GLY A 66 5.89 -9.59 -18.85
C GLY A 66 6.30 -8.79 -20.07
#